data_AF-A0A1I7V7M5-F1
#
_entry.id   AF-A0A1I7V7M5-F1
#
_cell.length_a   1.000
_cell.length_b   1.000
_cell.length_c   1.000
_cell.angle_alpha   90.00
_cell.angle_beta   90.00
_cell.angle_gamma   90.00
#
_symmetry.space_group_name_H-M   'P 1'
#
loop_
_entity.id
_entity.type
_entity.pdbx_description
1 polymer ?
#
loop_
_entity_poly.entity_id
_entity_poly.type
_entity_poly.pdbx_seq_one_letter_code
_entity_poly.pdbx_strand_id
1 'polypeptide(L)'
;MSTSLNKSTQPTIDRVIELLEEIKKLDLSPPDRNQPLEDQKQQYEIKKRIVKDKAKRFEIYVGMLETINENGWTSYNKLRK
;
A
#
# COMPACT_ATOMS: atom_id res chain seq x y z
N MET A 1 -16.15 24.51 2.65
CA MET A 1 -15.44 23.97 1.45
C MET A 1 -14.49 22.84 1.87
N SER A 2 -15.02 21.72 2.37
CA SER A 2 -14.19 20.59 2.85
C SER A 2 -14.65 19.23 2.31
N THR A 3 -15.64 19.22 1.42
CA THR A 3 -16.27 17.99 0.91
C THR A 3 -15.58 17.46 -0.36
N SER A 4 -14.92 18.30 -1.15
CA SER A 4 -14.27 17.89 -2.42
C SER A 4 -12.91 17.22 -2.20
N LEU A 5 -12.07 17.75 -1.30
CA LEU A 5 -10.76 17.18 -0.96
C LEU A 5 -10.90 15.80 -0.28
N ASN A 6 -11.94 15.63 0.53
CA ASN A 6 -12.33 14.34 1.11
C ASN A 6 -12.71 13.33 0.01
N LYS A 7 -13.59 13.71 -0.93
CA LYS A 7 -14.09 12.78 -1.96
C LYS A 7 -13.03 12.29 -2.93
N SER A 8 -12.07 13.14 -3.32
CA SER A 8 -10.99 12.73 -4.24
C SER A 8 -9.97 11.79 -3.59
N THR A 9 -9.84 11.86 -2.27
CA THR A 9 -8.82 11.12 -1.50
C THR A 9 -9.37 9.80 -0.97
N GLN A 10 -10.68 9.73 -0.69
CA GLN A 10 -11.34 8.56 -0.12
C GLN A 10 -11.04 7.23 -0.85
N PRO A 11 -11.06 7.16 -2.21
CA PRO A 11 -10.76 5.89 -2.90
C PRO A 11 -9.34 5.38 -2.65
N THR A 12 -8.37 6.28 -2.51
CA THR A 12 -6.98 5.91 -2.23
C THR A 12 -6.82 5.49 -0.76
N ILE A 13 -7.53 6.15 0.16
CA ILE A 13 -7.58 5.74 1.57
C ILE A 13 -8.17 4.34 1.71
N ASP A 14 -9.29 4.05 1.04
CA ASP A 14 -9.93 2.74 1.09
C ASP A 14 -8.99 1.63 0.59
N ARG A 15 -8.23 1.90 -0.50
CA ARG A 15 -7.20 0.99 -1.02
C ARG A 15 -6.05 0.75 -0.03
N VAL A 16 -5.64 1.77 0.72
CA VAL A 16 -4.63 1.60 1.78
C VAL A 16 -5.18 0.73 2.90
N ILE A 17 -6.42 0.95 3.33
CA ILE A 17 -7.08 0.14 4.36
C ILE A 17 -7.19 -1.33 3.92
N GLU A 18 -7.66 -1.57 2.68
CA GLU A 18 -7.74 -2.91 2.10
C GLU A 18 -6.37 -3.59 2.07
N LEU A 19 -5.32 -2.88 1.62
CA LEU A 19 -3.95 -3.40 1.61
C LEU A 19 -3.45 -3.76 3.02
N LEU A 20 -3.78 -2.96 4.04
CA LEU A 20 -3.44 -3.27 5.43
C LEU A 20 -4.17 -4.51 5.94
N GLU A 21 -5.43 -4.71 5.56
CA GLU A 21 -6.17 -5.93 5.89
C GLU A 21 -5.59 -7.17 5.23
N GLU A 22 -5.16 -7.07 3.97
CA GLU A 22 -4.45 -8.14 3.28
C GLU A 22 -3.14 -8.49 3.99
N ILE A 23 -2.36 -7.48 4.38
CA ILE A 23 -1.08 -7.67 5.11
C ILE A 23 -1.31 -8.35 6.47
N LYS A 24 -2.37 -7.97 7.20
CA LYS A 24 -2.72 -8.61 8.48
C LYS A 24 -3.01 -10.10 8.34
N LYS A 25 -3.51 -10.54 7.19
CA LYS A 25 -3.82 -11.94 6.89
C LYS A 25 -2.63 -12.71 6.32
N LEU A 26 -1.51 -12.04 6.04
CA LEU A 26 -0.35 -12.66 5.41
C LEU A 26 0.43 -13.49 6.44
N ASP A 27 0.52 -14.79 6.20
CA ASP A 27 1.38 -15.67 6.99
C ASP A 27 2.83 -15.58 6.51
N LEU A 28 3.67 -14.96 7.33
CA LEU A 28 5.13 -14.88 7.16
C LEU A 28 5.90 -15.78 8.12
N SER A 29 5.23 -16.75 8.74
CA SER A 29 5.88 -17.74 9.60
C SER A 29 7.01 -18.45 8.83
N PRO A 30 8.11 -18.84 9.50
CA PRO A 30 9.15 -19.63 8.86
C PRO A 30 8.57 -20.92 8.24
N PRO A 31 9.14 -21.42 7.13
CA PRO A 31 8.75 -22.72 6.59
C PRO A 31 9.03 -23.84 7.61
N ASP A 32 8.28 -24.95 7.51
CA ASP A 32 8.49 -26.10 8.38
C ASP A 32 9.89 -26.68 8.14
N ARG A 33 10.67 -26.81 9.22
CA ARG A 33 12.04 -27.31 9.19
C ARG A 33 12.13 -28.78 8.81
N ASN A 34 11.02 -29.52 8.93
CA ASN A 34 10.94 -30.92 8.53
C ASN A 34 10.69 -31.11 7.03
N GLN A 35 10.34 -30.04 6.30
CA GLN A 35 10.16 -30.10 4.85
C GLN A 35 11.51 -30.15 4.11
N PRO A 36 11.56 -30.72 2.89
CA PRO A 36 12.73 -30.65 2.03
C PRO A 36 13.26 -29.22 1.87
N LEU A 37 14.59 -29.08 1.79
CA LEU A 37 15.23 -27.77 1.67
C LEU A 37 14.77 -26.98 0.43
N GLU A 38 14.47 -27.67 -0.67
CA GLU A 38 13.96 -27.04 -1.89
C GLU A 38 12.58 -26.43 -1.67
N ASP A 39 11.69 -27.14 -0.97
CA ASP A 39 10.35 -26.65 -0.63
C ASP A 39 10.43 -25.44 0.32
N GLN A 40 11.37 -25.46 1.28
CA GLN A 40 11.63 -24.32 2.17
C GLN A 40 12.11 -23.09 1.38
N LYS A 41 13.02 -23.27 0.42
CA LYS A 41 13.50 -22.19 -0.46
C LYS A 41 12.38 -21.64 -1.34
N GLN A 42 11.56 -22.51 -1.91
CA GLN A 42 10.44 -22.11 -2.75
C GLN A 42 9.43 -21.27 -1.95
N GLN A 43 9.07 -21.71 -0.73
CA GLN A 43 8.20 -20.94 0.16
C GLN A 43 8.79 -19.58 0.50
N TYR A 44 10.09 -19.50 0.78
CA TYR A 44 10.76 -18.23 1.05
C TYR A 44 10.69 -17.28 -0.15
N GLU A 45 11.00 -17.76 -1.35
CA GLU A 45 10.95 -16.94 -2.57
C GLU A 45 9.53 -16.47 -2.90
N ILE A 46 8.51 -17.32 -2.66
CA ILE A 46 7.10 -16.92 -2.78
C ILE A 46 6.77 -15.80 -1.79
N LYS A 47 7.05 -16.00 -0.50
CA LYS A 47 6.80 -15.02 0.57
C LYS A 47 7.50 -13.69 0.28
N LYS A 48 8.75 -13.73 -0.15
CA LYS A 48 9.55 -12.57 -0.57
C LYS A 48 8.92 -11.82 -1.74
N ARG A 49 8.41 -12.51 -2.76
CA ARG A 49 7.70 -11.87 -3.88
C ARG A 49 6.42 -11.18 -3.42
N ILE A 50 5.66 -11.83 -2.54
CA ILE A 50 4.43 -11.24 -1.99
C ILE A 50 4.75 -9.96 -1.21
N VAL A 51 5.73 -9.99 -0.30
CA VAL A 51 6.12 -8.81 0.48
C VAL A 51 6.56 -7.66 -0.43
N LYS A 52 7.37 -7.95 -1.47
CA LYS A 52 7.79 -6.93 -2.45
C LYS A 52 6.62 -6.31 -3.21
N ASP A 53 5.65 -7.13 -3.64
CA ASP A 53 4.46 -6.63 -4.32
C ASP A 53 3.62 -5.73 -3.41
N LYS A 54 3.39 -6.13 -2.15
CA LYS A 54 2.64 -5.32 -1.18
C LYS A 54 3.35 -4.00 -0.86
N ALA A 55 4.67 -4.03 -0.68
CA ALA A 55 5.46 -2.82 -0.46
C ALA A 55 5.34 -1.84 -1.64
N LYS A 56 5.46 -2.34 -2.88
CA LYS A 56 5.31 -1.52 -4.09
C LYS A 56 3.92 -0.89 -4.21
N ARG A 57 2.85 -1.63 -3.87
CA ARG A 57 1.49 -1.08 -3.85
C ARG A 57 1.34 0.01 -2.80
N PHE A 58 1.95 -0.18 -1.63
CA PHE A 58 1.94 0.82 -0.56
C PHE A 58 2.63 2.13 -1.02
N GLU A 59 3.81 2.04 -1.63
CA GLU A 59 4.52 3.19 -2.21
C GLU A 59 3.64 3.94 -3.24
N ILE A 60 2.96 3.21 -4.12
CA ILE A 60 2.05 3.80 -5.11
C ILE A 60 0.91 4.57 -4.43
N TYR A 61 0.25 3.97 -3.43
CA TYR A 61 -0.88 4.61 -2.77
C TYR A 61 -0.46 5.82 -1.93
N VAL A 62 0.68 5.76 -1.25
CA VAL A 62 1.26 6.91 -0.54
C VAL A 62 1.59 8.03 -1.53
N GLY A 63 2.27 7.73 -2.64
CA GLY A 63 2.58 8.74 -3.66
C GLY A 63 1.35 9.39 -4.30
N MET A 64 0.25 8.63 -4.45
CA MET A 64 -1.04 9.18 -4.88
C MET A 64 -1.61 10.16 -3.84
N LEU A 65 -1.55 9.82 -2.55
CA LEU A 65 -2.02 10.72 -1.47
C LEU A 65 -1.19 12.00 -1.41
N GLU A 66 0.13 11.91 -1.55
CA GLU A 66 1.05 13.05 -1.60
C GLU A 66 0.71 13.96 -2.78
N THR A 67 0.53 13.39 -3.98
CA THR A 67 0.15 14.14 -5.19
C THR A 67 -1.20 14.87 -5.02
N ILE A 68 -2.19 14.20 -4.43
CA ILE A 68 -3.50 14.82 -4.17
C ILE A 68 -3.35 16.00 -3.19
N ASN A 69 -2.55 15.83 -2.14
CA ASN A 69 -2.29 16.87 -1.15
C ASN A 69 -1.57 18.09 -1.77
N GLU A 70 -0.52 17.88 -2.55
CA GLU A 70 0.21 18.95 -3.25
C GLU A 70 -0.69 19.72 -4.24
N ASN A 71 -1.51 19.01 -5.02
CA ASN A 71 -2.44 19.63 -5.96
C ASN A 71 -3.54 20.45 -5.27
N GLY A 72 -4.02 19.98 -4.11
CA GLY A 72 -4.96 20.71 -3.25
C GLY A 72 -4.37 22.01 -2.72
N TRP A 73 -3.13 21.96 -2.21
CA TRP A 73 -2.42 23.12 -1.70
C TRP A 73 -2.10 24.16 -2.79
N THR A 74 -1.71 23.70 -3.98
CA THR A 74 -1.37 24.58 -5.12
C THR A 74 -2.61 25.30 -5.66
N SER A 75 -3.73 24.59 -5.75
CA SER A 75 -5.02 25.18 -6.17
C SER A 75 -5.54 26.23 -5.18
N TYR A 76 -5.39 25.97 -3.88
CA TYR A 76 -5.81 26.89 -2.83
C TYR A 76 -5.03 28.22 -2.85
N ASN A 77 -3.73 28.19 -3.13
CA ASN A 77 -2.90 29.39 -3.22
C ASN A 77 -3.12 30.20 -4.50
N LYS A 78 -3.56 29.57 -5.60
CA LYS A 78 -3.92 30.27 -6.86
C LYS A 78 -5.21 31.08 -6.75
N LEU A 79 -6.15 30.68 -5.89
CA LEU A 79 -7.43 31.38 -5.68
C LEU A 79 -7.33 32.58 -4.73
N ARG A 80 -6.16 32.83 -4.13
CA ARG A 80 -5.90 33.94 -3.19
C ARG A 80 -5.01 35.05 -3.76
N LYS A 81 -4.67 34.99 -5.06
CA LYS A 81 -4.03 36.08 -5.82
C LYS A 81 -5.04 36.68 -6.78
#